data_AF-A0A9Q1EX15-F1
#
_entry.id   AF-A0A9Q1EX15-F1
#
_cell.length_a   1.000
_cell.length_b   1.000
_cell.length_c   1.000
_cell.angle_alpha   90.00
_cell.angle_beta   90.00
_cell.angle_gamma   90.00
#
_symmetry.space_group_name_H-M   'P 1'
#
loop_
_entity.id
_entity.type
_entity.pdbx_description
1 polymer ?
#
loop_
_entity_poly.entity_id
_entity_poly.type
_entity_poly.pdbx_seq_one_letter_code
_entity_poly.pdbx_strand_id
1 'polypeptide(L)'
;MGIFSILEEECMFPKASDTTFKGKLYDQHLGKTNAFQKPKPAKGKAEAHFSLVHYAGTVDYNICGWLDKNKDPLNDSVVQLYQKSSVKLLALLYAATAGADEAKAGGKKGGKKKGGSMQTVSSQFR
;
A
#
# COMPACT_ATOMS: atom_id res chain seq x y z
N MET A 1 -14.55 7.80 -3.43
CA MET A 1 -13.27 7.06 -3.57
C MET A 1 -13.51 5.59 -3.26
N GLY A 2 -12.76 4.68 -3.87
CA GLY A 2 -12.79 3.26 -3.55
C GLY A 2 -11.72 2.88 -2.50
N ILE A 3 -11.78 1.64 -2.03
CA ILE A 3 -10.87 1.10 -0.99
C ILE A 3 -9.39 1.26 -1.39
N PHE A 4 -9.02 0.84 -2.61
CA PHE A 4 -7.63 0.95 -3.08
C PHE A 4 -7.16 2.39 -3.23
N SER A 5 -8.03 3.32 -3.64
CA SER A 5 -7.67 4.74 -3.73
C SER A 5 -7.39 5.35 -2.35
N ILE A 6 -8.17 4.98 -1.33
CA ILE A 6 -7.93 5.41 0.05
C ILE A 6 -6.63 4.80 0.58
N LEU A 7 -6.36 3.53 0.28
CA LEU A 7 -5.13 2.85 0.69
C LEU A 7 -3.89 3.53 0.08
N GLU A 8 -3.94 3.87 -1.20
CA GLU A 8 -2.88 4.59 -1.89
C GLU A 8 -2.62 5.98 -1.29
N GLU A 9 -3.68 6.71 -1.01
CA GLU A 9 -3.59 8.03 -0.39
C GLU A 9 -2.94 7.94 1.01
N GLU A 10 -3.38 6.98 1.84
CA GLU A 10 -2.79 6.73 3.16
C GLU A 10 -1.33 6.30 3.09
N CYS A 11 -0.89 5.62 2.02
CA CYS A 11 0.51 5.27 1.85
C CYS A 11 1.43 6.49 1.64
N MET A 12 0.88 7.61 1.15
CA MET A 12 1.65 8.84 0.94
C MET A 12 1.83 9.68 2.22
N PHE A 13 1.03 9.44 3.27
CA PHE A 13 1.10 10.21 4.51
C PHE A 13 2.07 9.59 5.53
N PRO A 14 3.12 10.30 5.97
CA PRO A 14 4.15 9.73 6.86
C PRO A 14 3.64 9.24 8.22
N LYS A 15 2.52 9.78 8.69
CA LYS A 15 1.90 9.45 9.99
C LYS A 15 0.62 8.62 9.87
N ALA A 16 0.26 8.19 8.67
CA ALA A 16 -0.87 7.29 8.49
C ALA A 16 -0.54 5.90 9.04
N SER A 17 -1.58 5.20 9.50
CA SER A 17 -1.53 3.85 10.05
C SER A 17 -2.74 3.06 9.54
N ASP A 18 -2.73 1.74 9.74
CA ASP A 18 -3.91 0.93 9.43
C ASP A 18 -5.16 1.42 10.17
N THR A 19 -4.99 2.02 11.36
CA THR A 19 -6.10 2.62 12.13
C THR A 19 -6.67 3.87 11.45
N THR A 20 -5.84 4.75 10.89
CA THR A 20 -6.33 5.94 10.16
C THR A 20 -6.99 5.54 8.84
N PHE A 21 -6.42 4.54 8.16
CA PHE A 21 -7.02 3.93 6.98
C PHE A 21 -8.40 3.35 7.27
N LYS A 22 -8.56 2.59 8.36
CA LYS A 22 -9.86 2.09 8.84
C LYS A 22 -10.86 3.23 9.03
N GLY A 23 -10.44 4.30 9.70
CA GLY A 23 -11.29 5.47 9.93
C GLY A 23 -11.84 6.03 8.62
N LYS A 24 -10.96 6.30 7.65
CA LYS A 24 -11.36 6.77 6.32
C LYS A 24 -12.28 5.81 5.57
N LEU A 25 -12.03 4.48 5.65
CA LEU A 25 -12.93 3.49 5.05
C LEU A 25 -14.34 3.58 5.63
N TYR A 26 -14.45 3.69 6.95
CA TYR A 26 -15.73 3.77 7.64
C TYR A 26 -16.47 5.05 7.28
N ASP A 27 -15.80 6.19 7.33
CA ASP A 27 -16.40 7.49 7.00
C ASP A 27 -16.88 7.55 5.54
N GLN A 28 -16.15 6.89 4.64
CA GLN A 28 -16.46 6.89 3.22
C GLN A 28 -17.57 5.89 2.84
N HIS A 29 -17.63 4.71 3.47
CA HIS A 29 -18.45 3.60 2.98
C HIS A 29 -19.56 3.14 3.93
N LEU A 30 -19.37 3.23 5.26
CA LEU A 30 -20.35 2.71 6.20
C LEU A 30 -21.67 3.49 6.10
N GLY A 31 -22.78 2.78 5.91
CA GLY A 31 -24.12 3.36 5.74
C GLY A 31 -24.37 4.03 4.38
N LYS A 32 -23.32 4.17 3.54
CA LYS A 32 -23.40 4.72 2.18
C LYS A 32 -23.29 3.64 1.10
N THR A 33 -22.66 2.52 1.42
CA THR A 33 -22.42 1.39 0.51
C THR A 33 -22.94 0.10 1.14
N ASN A 34 -23.99 -0.51 0.55
CA ASN A 34 -24.63 -1.72 1.09
C ASN A 34 -23.67 -2.92 1.23
N ALA A 35 -22.66 -2.99 0.37
CA ALA A 35 -21.66 -4.06 0.38
C ALA A 35 -20.60 -3.90 1.49
N PHE A 36 -20.52 -2.75 2.17
CA PHE A 36 -19.54 -2.50 3.23
C PHE A 36 -20.19 -2.61 4.60
N GLN A 37 -19.72 -3.54 5.43
CA GLN A 37 -20.34 -3.88 6.71
C GLN A 37 -19.33 -3.88 7.86
N LYS A 38 -19.86 -3.72 9.08
CA LYS A 38 -19.09 -4.03 10.29
C LYS A 38 -18.94 -5.55 10.43
N PRO A 39 -17.75 -6.04 10.80
CA PRO A 39 -17.53 -7.46 10.97
C PRO A 39 -18.32 -7.99 12.17
N LYS A 40 -18.82 -9.22 12.05
CA LYS A 40 -19.52 -9.90 13.13
C LYS A 40 -18.47 -10.60 14.00
N PRO A 41 -18.30 -10.20 15.28
CA PRO A 41 -17.37 -10.87 16.17
C PRO A 41 -17.78 -12.34 16.33
N ALA A 42 -16.85 -13.25 16.10
CA ALA A 42 -17.07 -14.68 16.30
C ALA A 42 -15.96 -15.25 17.17
N LYS A 43 -16.34 -16.01 18.20
CA LYS A 43 -15.41 -16.62 19.16
C LYS A 43 -14.46 -17.56 18.40
N GLY A 44 -13.15 -17.34 18.54
CA GLY A 44 -12.11 -18.14 17.89
C GLY A 44 -11.72 -17.71 16.47
N LYS A 45 -12.33 -16.65 15.89
CA LYS A 45 -11.86 -16.07 14.63
C LYS A 45 -10.81 -14.99 14.88
N ALA A 46 -9.91 -14.83 13.91
CA ALA A 46 -8.95 -13.73 13.88
C ALA A 46 -9.68 -12.37 13.83
N GLU A 47 -9.03 -11.34 14.35
CA GLU A 47 -9.56 -9.97 14.35
C GLU A 47 -9.89 -9.52 12.93
N ALA A 48 -11.09 -8.96 12.74
CA ALA A 48 -11.53 -8.38 11.49
C ALA A 48 -11.92 -6.92 11.69
N HIS A 49 -11.66 -6.10 10.68
CA HIS A 49 -11.82 -4.65 10.76
C HIS A 49 -12.98 -4.14 9.89
N PHE A 50 -13.29 -4.80 8.78
CA PHE A 50 -14.48 -4.56 7.97
C PHE A 50 -14.86 -5.84 7.22
N SER A 51 -16.08 -5.90 6.71
CA SER A 51 -16.54 -7.00 5.86
C SER A 51 -17.05 -6.49 4.54
N LEU A 52 -16.83 -7.27 3.48
CA LEU A 52 -17.43 -7.03 2.18
C LEU A 52 -18.39 -8.15 1.80
N VAL A 53 -19.57 -7.77 1.32
CA VAL A 53 -20.52 -8.70 0.71
C VAL A 53 -20.12 -8.92 -0.74
N HIS A 54 -19.54 -10.08 -1.02
CA HIS A 54 -19.28 -10.55 -2.37
C HIS A 54 -20.43 -11.44 -2.84
N TYR A 55 -20.50 -11.70 -4.14
CA TYR A 55 -21.52 -12.60 -4.73
C TYR A 55 -21.56 -13.98 -4.03
N ALA A 56 -20.38 -14.55 -3.74
CA ALA A 56 -20.27 -15.87 -3.11
C ALA A 56 -20.46 -15.84 -1.57
N GLY A 57 -20.56 -14.65 -0.97
CA GLY A 57 -20.74 -14.49 0.47
C GLY A 57 -19.94 -13.33 1.07
N THR A 58 -20.12 -13.14 2.37
CA THR A 58 -19.42 -12.10 3.13
C THR A 58 -18.02 -12.54 3.53
N VAL A 59 -17.03 -11.69 3.28
CA VAL A 59 -15.64 -11.91 3.67
C VAL A 59 -15.22 -10.85 4.68
N ASP A 60 -14.65 -11.31 5.79
CA ASP A 60 -14.11 -10.47 6.87
C ASP A 60 -12.63 -10.17 6.59
N TYR A 61 -12.26 -8.89 6.55
CA TYR A 61 -10.90 -8.44 6.24
C TYR A 61 -10.17 -7.93 7.49
N ASN A 62 -8.93 -8.41 7.66
CA ASN A 62 -7.97 -7.86 8.60
C ASN A 62 -7.02 -6.91 7.86
N ILE A 63 -6.89 -5.67 8.34
CA ILE A 63 -6.09 -4.62 7.69
C ILE A 63 -4.67 -4.49 8.23
N CYS A 64 -4.27 -5.30 9.21
CA CYS A 64 -2.96 -5.18 9.83
C CYS A 64 -1.84 -5.36 8.79
N GLY A 65 -0.91 -4.40 8.80
CA GLY A 65 0.21 -4.29 7.90
C GLY A 65 -0.17 -3.96 6.45
N TRP A 66 -1.41 -3.54 6.16
CA TRP A 66 -1.81 -3.23 4.77
C TRP A 66 -1.02 -2.06 4.21
N LEU A 67 -0.82 -1.00 4.99
CA LEU A 67 -0.02 0.14 4.53
C LEU A 67 1.41 -0.30 4.19
N ASP A 68 2.06 -1.08 5.05
CA ASP A 68 3.44 -1.53 4.82
C ASP A 68 3.53 -2.49 3.64
N LYS A 69 2.62 -3.47 3.55
CA LYS A 69 2.51 -4.37 2.39
C LYS A 69 2.27 -3.62 1.09
N ASN A 70 1.55 -2.50 1.13
CA ASN A 70 1.24 -1.72 -0.07
C ASN A 70 2.34 -0.71 -0.44
N LYS A 71 3.15 -0.27 0.54
CA LYS A 71 4.35 0.57 0.35
C LYS A 71 5.54 -0.24 -0.16
N ASP A 72 5.59 -1.54 0.14
CA ASP A 72 6.68 -2.45 -0.21
C ASP A 72 8.08 -1.89 0.13
N PRO A 73 8.35 -1.55 1.40
CA PRO A 73 9.60 -0.91 1.76
C PRO A 73 10.78 -1.88 1.61
N LEU A 74 11.69 -1.56 0.70
CA LEU A 74 12.97 -2.25 0.56
C LEU A 74 14.07 -1.51 1.35
N ASN A 75 15.10 -2.24 1.77
CA ASN A 75 16.28 -1.65 2.36
C ASN A 75 17.20 -1.11 1.25
N ASP A 76 17.36 0.21 1.19
CA ASP A 76 18.10 0.90 0.13
C ASP A 76 19.57 0.42 0.03
N SER A 77 20.24 0.12 1.16
CA SER A 77 21.63 -0.39 1.14
C SER A 77 21.74 -1.79 0.54
N VAL A 78 20.75 -2.65 0.81
CA VAL A 78 20.71 -4.01 0.25
C VAL A 78 20.42 -3.96 -1.26
N VAL A 79 19.50 -3.09 -1.68
CA VAL A 79 19.19 -2.87 -3.10
C VAL A 79 20.43 -2.39 -3.85
N GLN A 80 21.15 -1.41 -3.33
CA GLN A 80 22.40 -0.91 -3.93
C GLN A 80 23.49 -1.98 -4.03
N LEU A 81 23.58 -2.87 -3.04
CA LEU A 81 24.53 -3.99 -3.08
C LEU A 81 24.17 -4.96 -4.22
N TYR A 82 22.89 -5.28 -4.39
CA TYR A 82 22.44 -6.19 -5.45
C TYR A 82 22.61 -5.59 -6.85
N GLN A 83 22.40 -4.29 -7.01
CA GLN A 83 22.67 -3.57 -8.26
C GLN A 83 24.14 -3.61 -8.69
N LYS A 84 25.07 -3.69 -7.74
CA LYS A 84 26.53 -3.78 -7.98
C LYS A 84 27.08 -5.21 -7.88
N SER A 85 26.21 -6.21 -7.83
CA SER A 85 26.63 -7.60 -7.70
C SER A 85 27.48 -8.05 -8.89
N SER A 86 28.49 -8.88 -8.62
CA SER A 86 29.26 -9.58 -9.67
C SER A 86 28.44 -10.65 -10.41
N VAL A 87 27.31 -11.09 -9.84
CA VAL A 87 26.35 -12.00 -10.47
C VAL A 87 25.44 -11.20 -11.41
N LYS A 88 25.70 -11.29 -12.72
CA LYS A 88 24.99 -10.51 -13.75
C LYS A 88 23.46 -10.60 -13.66
N LEU A 89 22.91 -11.79 -13.38
CA LEU A 89 21.47 -11.99 -13.24
C LEU A 89 20.90 -11.19 -12.06
N LEU A 90 21.58 -11.18 -10.91
CA LEU A 90 21.13 -10.46 -9.73
C LEU A 90 21.15 -8.94 -9.95
N ALA A 91 22.23 -8.42 -10.56
CA ALA A 91 22.31 -7.00 -10.92
C ALA A 91 21.19 -6.60 -11.92
N LEU A 92 20.87 -7.47 -12.87
CA LEU A 92 19.80 -7.23 -13.85
C LEU A 92 18.41 -7.16 -13.21
N LEU A 93 18.10 -8.02 -12.23
CA LEU A 93 16.81 -8.03 -11.53
C LEU A 93 16.55 -6.73 -10.75
N TYR A 94 17.60 -6.10 -10.22
CA TYR A 94 17.51 -4.87 -9.43
C TYR A 94 17.86 -3.59 -10.23
N ALA A 95 18.03 -3.70 -11.56
CA ALA A 95 18.33 -2.54 -12.40
C ALA A 95 17.18 -1.51 -12.42
N ALA A 96 15.92 -1.98 -12.35
CA ALA A 96 14.73 -1.13 -12.41
C ALA A 96 14.33 -0.50 -11.06
N THR A 97 14.78 -1.06 -9.93
CA THR A 97 14.47 -0.50 -8.59
C THR A 97 15.19 0.82 -8.31
N ALA A 98 16.20 1.19 -9.12
CA ALA A 98 16.94 2.45 -9.02
C ALA A 98 16.08 3.71 -9.24
N GLY A 99 14.94 3.60 -9.94
CA GLY A 99 14.03 4.73 -10.19
C GLY A 99 13.25 5.22 -8.97
N ALA A 100 13.15 4.40 -7.91
CA ALA A 100 12.46 4.76 -6.67
C ALA A 100 13.34 5.60 -5.72
N ASP A 101 14.67 5.51 -5.84
CA ASP A 101 15.63 6.22 -4.99
C ASP A 101 15.74 7.72 -5.30
N GLU A 102 15.57 8.13 -6.57
CA GLU A 102 15.63 9.56 -6.93
C GLU A 102 14.50 10.40 -6.30
N ALA A 103 13.41 9.78 -5.85
CA ALA A 103 12.30 10.47 -5.21
C ALA A 103 12.54 10.79 -3.72
N LYS A 104 13.44 10.07 -3.03
CA LYS A 104 13.70 10.29 -1.59
C LYS A 104 14.83 11.29 -1.30
N ALA A 105 15.69 11.59 -2.27
CA ALA A 105 16.84 12.49 -2.09
C ALA A 105 16.62 13.96 -2.54
N GLY A 106 15.39 14.34 -2.91
CA GLY A 106 15.10 15.57 -3.65
C GLY A 106 14.99 16.88 -2.85
N GLY A 107 15.96 17.19 -2.00
CA GLY A 107 16.10 18.48 -1.32
C GLY A 107 16.95 19.51 -2.09
N LYS A 108 16.75 19.73 -3.41
CA LYS A 108 17.10 21.00 -4.12
C LYS A 108 16.86 20.94 -5.64
N LYS A 109 16.09 21.93 -6.11
CA LYS A 109 16.05 22.59 -7.45
C LYS A 109 16.15 21.75 -8.74
N GLY A 110 15.04 21.76 -9.48
CA GLY A 110 15.05 22.20 -10.89
C GLY A 110 15.09 21.10 -11.95
N GLY A 111 13.94 20.49 -12.26
CA GLY A 111 13.78 19.64 -13.43
C GLY A 111 12.36 19.10 -13.55
N LYS A 112 11.66 19.48 -14.62
CA LYS A 112 10.25 19.19 -14.88
C LYS A 112 10.05 17.68 -15.18
N LYS A 113 9.99 16.84 -14.15
CA LYS A 113 9.37 15.50 -14.22
C LYS A 113 8.10 15.52 -13.37
N LYS A 114 6.96 15.32 -14.05
CA LYS A 114 5.63 15.16 -13.46
C LYS A 114 5.73 14.19 -12.27
N GLY A 115 5.17 14.60 -11.14
CA GLY A 115 5.34 13.95 -9.84
C GLY A 115 5.22 12.42 -9.91
N GLY A 116 6.30 11.75 -9.54
CA GLY A 116 6.26 10.32 -9.23
C GLY A 116 5.49 10.17 -7.92
N SER A 117 4.19 9.90 -8.02
CA SER A 117 3.45 9.32 -6.90
C SER A 117 4.23 8.10 -6.42
N MET A 118 4.39 7.94 -5.11
CA MET A 118 4.89 6.71 -4.52
C MET A 118 4.22 5.52 -5.22
N GLN A 119 4.99 4.69 -5.92
CA GLN A 119 4.45 3.53 -6.61
C GLN A 119 4.05 2.53 -5.54
N THR A 120 2.74 2.32 -5.40
CA THR A 120 2.19 1.35 -4.46
C THR A 120 1.97 0.02 -5.16
N VAL A 121 1.96 -1.08 -4.42
CA VAL A 121 1.63 -2.40 -4.96
C VAL A 121 0.27 -2.36 -5.64
N SER A 122 -0.77 -1.84 -4.98
CA SER A 122 -2.13 -1.76 -5.53
C SER A 122 -2.22 -0.99 -6.85
N SER A 123 -1.37 0.01 -7.08
CA SER A 123 -1.38 0.79 -8.33
C SER A 123 -1.03 -0.03 -9.58
N GLN A 124 -0.31 -1.15 -9.42
CA GLN A 124 0.11 -2.04 -10.51
C GLN A 124 -0.93 -3.12 -10.86
N PHE A 125 -1.90 -3.38 -9.97
CA PHE A 125 -2.87 -4.48 -10.10
C PHE A 125 -4.30 -3.98 -10.33
N ARG A 126 -4.45 -2.78 -10.92
CA ARG A 126 -5.76 -2.18 -11.23
C ARG A 126 -6.33 -2.66 -12.56
#